data_AF-A0ABD5DFK0-F1
#
_entry.id   AF-A0ABD5DFK0-F1
#
_cell.length_a   1.000
_cell.length_b   1.000
_cell.length_c   1.000
_cell.angle_alpha   90.00
_cell.angle_beta   90.00
_cell.angle_gamma   90.00
#
_symmetry.space_group_name_H-M   'P 1'
#
loop_
_entity.id
_entity.type
_entity.pdbx_description
1 polymer ?
#
loop_
_entity_poly.entity_id
_entity_poly.type
_entity_poly.pdbx_seq_one_letter_code
_entity_poly.pdbx_strand_id
1 'polypeptide(L)' 'DWNGRRMMATPSTCVQFKPHCANFTLDTVSPGWRWLELHPDGTLTTEVCRLEGAAFHPDIASEGY' A
#
# COMPACT_ATOMS: atom_id res chain seq x y z
N ASP A 1 -4.83 13.03 -9.32
CA ASP A 1 -6.11 12.52 -9.86
C ASP A 1 -5.90 11.86 -11.21
N TRP A 2 -6.63 10.79 -11.51
CA TRP A 2 -6.60 10.15 -12.83
C TRP A 2 -7.86 10.56 -13.59
N ASN A 3 -7.72 11.32 -14.69
CA ASN A 3 -8.85 11.80 -15.49
C ASN A 3 -9.93 12.51 -14.64
N GLY A 4 -9.50 13.41 -13.75
CA GLY A 4 -10.40 14.15 -12.85
C GLY A 4 -10.99 13.32 -11.69
N ARG A 5 -10.55 12.06 -11.51
CA ARG A 5 -11.00 11.19 -10.43
C ARG A 5 -9.95 11.01 -9.36
N ARG A 6 -10.36 11.14 -8.10
CA ARG A 6 -9.54 10.82 -6.94
C ARG A 6 -9.29 9.31 -6.88
N MET A 7 -8.02 8.91 -6.88
CA MET A 7 -7.59 7.53 -6.72
C MET A 7 -7.11 7.33 -5.29
N MET A 8 -7.65 6.33 -4.59
CA MET A 8 -7.29 6.01 -3.20
C MET A 8 -6.81 4.57 -3.11
N ALA A 9 -5.59 4.33 -3.60
CA ALA A 9 -4.96 3.02 -3.50
C ALA A 9 -4.59 2.68 -2.05
N THR A 10 -4.55 1.39 -1.75
CA THR A 10 -4.17 0.83 -0.45
C THR A 10 -2.91 0.00 -0.62
N PRO A 11 -1.95 0.04 0.33
CA PRO A 11 -0.82 -0.89 0.32
C PRO A 11 -1.29 -2.35 0.36
N SER A 12 -0.41 -3.27 -0.01
CA SER A 12 -0.66 -4.69 0.21
C SER A 12 -0.61 -5.03 1.70
N THR A 13 -1.41 -6.01 2.12
CA THR A 13 -1.40 -6.56 3.48
C THR A 13 -0.33 -7.64 3.69
N CYS A 14 0.42 -8.00 2.64
CA CYS A 14 1.51 -8.98 2.68
C CYS A 14 2.76 -8.43 1.97
N VAL A 15 2.97 -8.75 0.68
CA VAL A 15 4.06 -8.18 -0.14
C VAL A 15 3.53 -7.24 -1.21
N GLN A 16 4.32 -6.24 -1.61
CA GLN A 16 3.95 -5.31 -2.68
C GLN A 16 5.09 -5.15 -3.69
N PHE A 17 4.75 -4.82 -4.94
CA PHE A 17 5.75 -4.48 -5.95
C PHE A 17 6.32 -3.09 -5.74
N LYS A 18 7.60 -2.95 -6.03
CA LYS A 18 8.29 -1.67 -5.98
C LYS A 18 7.74 -0.74 -7.06
N PRO A 19 7.23 0.45 -6.71
CA PRO A 19 6.71 1.39 -7.69
C PRO A 19 7.82 1.85 -8.65
N HIS A 20 7.44 2.15 -9.89
CA HIS A 20 8.33 2.63 -10.95
C HIS A 20 9.47 1.66 -11.32
N CYS A 21 9.26 0.35 -11.16
CA CYS A 21 10.20 -0.67 -11.60
C CYS A 21 9.64 -1.45 -12.80
N ALA A 22 10.44 -1.60 -13.85
CA ALA A 22 10.06 -2.39 -15.04
C ALA A 22 10.31 -3.89 -14.84
N ASN A 23 11.21 -4.25 -13.93
CA ASN A 23 11.56 -5.63 -13.60
C ASN A 23 10.75 -6.08 -12.39
N PHE A 24 10.46 -7.38 -12.30
CA PHE A 24 9.83 -7.97 -11.11
C PHE A 24 10.69 -7.68 -9.87
N THR A 25 10.21 -6.77 -9.03
CA THR A 25 10.95 -6.29 -7.85
C THR A 25 9.95 -6.11 -6.72
N LEU A 26 10.15 -6.86 -5.64
CA LEU A 26 9.39 -6.67 -4.40
C LEU A 26 9.89 -5.42 -3.66
N ASP A 27 8.96 -4.68 -3.07
CA ASP A 27 9.27 -3.57 -2.20
C ASP A 27 9.66 -4.07 -0.80
N THR A 28 10.48 -3.29 -0.10
CA THR A 28 10.91 -3.57 1.28
C THR A 28 10.06 -2.86 2.32
N VAL A 29 9.10 -2.06 1.87
CA VAL A 29 8.16 -1.36 2.74
C VAL A 29 7.20 -2.35 3.39
N SER A 30 7.02 -2.22 4.70
CA SER A 30 6.12 -3.07 5.48
C SER A 30 4.70 -3.11 4.92
N PRO A 31 3.97 -4.24 5.15
CA PRO A 31 2.56 -4.32 4.85
C PRO A 31 1.77 -3.17 5.46
N GLY A 32 0.68 -2.79 4.80
CA GLY A 32 -0.15 -1.69 5.27
C GLY A 32 -1.63 -1.82 4.92
N TRP A 33 -2.38 -0.87 5.42
CA TRP A 33 -3.81 -0.72 5.18
C TRP A 33 -4.16 0.77 5.06
N ARG A 34 -5.41 1.05 4.71
CA ARG A 34 -5.94 2.41 4.63
C ARG A 34 -7.18 2.51 5.50
N TRP A 35 -7.22 3.50 6.38
CA TRP A 35 -8.44 3.93 7.04
C TRP A 35 -9.22 4.89 6.13
N LEU A 36 -10.54 4.72 6.12
CA LEU A 36 -11.50 5.61 5.50
C LEU A 36 -12.53 5.98 6.55
N GLU A 37 -12.61 7.27 6.89
CA GLU A 37 -13.59 7.81 7.82
C GLU A 37 -14.50 8.77 7.05
N LEU A 38 -15.77 8.38 6.96
CA LEU A 38 -16.82 9.11 6.23
C LEU A 38 -17.58 10.00 7.20
N HIS A 39 -17.60 11.30 6.92
CA HIS A 39 -18.27 12.29 7.75
C HIS A 39 -19.65 12.68 7.18
N PRO A 40 -20.63 13.08 8.03
CA PRO A 40 -21.98 13.42 7.58
C PRO A 40 -22.05 14.62 6.62
N ASP A 41 -21.05 15.50 6.66
CA ASP A 41 -20.94 16.67 5.77
C ASP A 41 -20.39 16.32 4.37
N GLY A 42 -20.16 15.01 4.12
CA GLY A 42 -19.61 14.51 2.87
C GLY A 42 -18.08 14.58 2.80
N THR A 43 -17.41 15.01 3.86
CA THR A 43 -15.94 14.96 3.92
C THR A 43 -15.45 13.53 4.17
N LEU A 44 -14.23 13.28 3.71
CA LEU A 44 -13.55 11.99 3.85
C LEU A 44 -12.17 12.23 4.46
N THR A 45 -11.96 11.68 5.65
CA THR A 45 -10.65 11.58 6.27
C THR A 45 -10.07 10.20 5.95
N THR A 46 -8.80 10.15 5.56
CA THR A 46 -8.16 8.88 5.18
C THR A 46 -6.70 8.88 5.56
N GLU A 47 -6.23 7.75 6.07
CA GLU A 47 -4.85 7.55 6.50
C GLU A 47 -4.33 6.22 5.96
N VAL A 48 -3.06 6.19 5.55
CA VAL A 48 -2.36 4.94 5.23
C VAL A 48 -1.52 4.55 6.43
N CYS A 49 -1.78 3.37 6.98
CA CYS A 49 -1.06 2.82 8.11
C CYS A 49 -0.21 1.63 7.66
N ARG A 50 0.87 1.35 8.39
CA ARG A 50 1.74 0.21 8.14
C ARG A 50 2.09 -0.49 9.44
N LEU A 51 2.37 -1.78 9.35
CA LEU A 51 2.84 -2.55 10.50
C LEU A 51 4.21 -2.00 10.95
N GLU A 52 4.31 -1.70 12.24
CA GLU A 52 5.56 -1.28 12.87
C GLU A 52 6.45 -2.48 13.18
N GLY A 53 7.76 -2.26 13.11
CA GLY A 53 8.76 -3.31 13.34
C GLY A 53 8.96 -4.24 12.15
N ALA A 54 9.77 -5.29 12.39
CA ALA A 54 10.22 -6.23 11.37
C ALA A 54 9.54 -7.61 11.48
N ALA A 55 8.36 -7.70 12.11
CA ALA A 55 7.70 -9.00 12.31
C ALA A 55 7.36 -9.72 10.98
N PHE A 56 7.32 -8.99 9.87
CA PHE A 56 7.13 -9.52 8.53
C PHE A 56 8.44 -9.46 7.73
N HIS A 57 9.04 -10.62 7.50
CA HIS A 57 10.24 -10.81 6.68
C HIS A 57 9.91 -11.67 5.46
N PRO A 58 9.36 -11.08 4.38
CA PRO A 58 9.16 -11.81 3.14
C PRO A 58 10.51 -12.12 2.51
N ASP A 59 10.61 -13.27 1.81
CA ASP A 59 11.78 -13.55 0.99
C ASP A 59 11.76 -12.64 -0.25
N ILE A 60 12.50 -11.53 -0.16
CA ILE A 60 12.62 -10.52 -1.21
C ILE A 60 13.45 -11.00 -2.41
N ALA A 61 14.14 -12.16 -2.31
CA ALA A 61 14.91 -12.75 -3.39
C ALA A 61 14.10 -13.77 -4.21
N SER A 62 12.83 -14.01 -3.87
CA SER A 62 11.97 -14.89 -4.64
C SER A 62 11.83 -14.40 -6.09
N GLU A 63 12.09 -15.28 -7.06
CA GLU A 63 11.90 -15.01 -8.49
C GLU A 63 10.42 -15.12 -8.93
N GLY A 64 9.50 -15.39 -7.99
CA GLY A 64 8.08 -15.55 -8.23
C GLY A 64 7.18 -15.22 -7.04
N TYR A 65 5.87 -15.40 -7.22
CA TYR A 65 4.83 -15.31 -6.19
C TYR A 65 4.29 -16.71 -5.86
#